data_AF-A0AA88V632-F1
#
_entry.id   AF-A0AA88V632-F1
#
_cell.length_a   1.000
_cell.length_b   1.000
_cell.length_c   1.000
_cell.angle_alpha   90.00
_cell.angle_beta   90.00
_cell.angle_gamma   90.00
#
_symmetry.space_group_name_H-M   'P 1'
#
loop_
_entity.id
_entity.type
_entity.pdbx_description
1 polymer ?
#
loop_
_entity_poly.entity_id
_entity_poly.type
_entity_poly.pdbx_seq_one_letter_code
_entity_poly.pdbx_strand_id
1 'polypeptide(L)'
;MKAVGSVKKWDPNEHIIRELFRILQEHGNVEGAEQLLITLRRAGHVNTEIYNSLLRTYARAGKMPLIVAERMNKDKLQMNEETRWNNQSYVTCLVKGPPS
;
A
#
# COMPACT_ATOMS: atom_id res chain seq x y z
N MET A 1 33.10 10.41 22.15
CA MET A 1 31.87 10.32 21.33
C MET A 1 30.70 10.04 22.26
N LYS A 2 29.65 10.88 22.28
CA LYS A 2 28.43 10.59 23.05
C LYS A 2 27.60 9.59 22.25
N ALA A 3 27.25 8.46 22.87
CA ALA A 3 26.34 7.49 22.28
C ALA A 3 25.01 8.17 21.96
N VAL A 4 24.52 7.99 20.72
CA VAL A 4 23.15 8.36 20.36
C VAL A 4 22.24 7.52 21.24
N GLY A 5 21.58 8.16 22.20
CA GLY A 5 20.60 7.49 23.07
C GLY A 5 19.57 6.76 22.22
N SER A 6 19.24 5.52 22.59
CA SER A 6 18.34 4.64 21.86
C SER A 6 17.08 5.38 21.41
N VAL A 7 16.98 5.68 20.12
CA VAL A 7 15.75 6.19 19.54
C VAL A 7 14.72 5.06 19.68
N LYS A 8 13.68 5.30 20.47
CA LYS A 8 12.61 4.33 20.69
C LYS A 8 12.02 3.94 19.33
N LYS A 9 12.00 2.65 19.02
CA LYS A 9 11.36 2.13 17.80
C LYS A 9 9.87 2.51 17.85
N TRP A 10 9.39 3.17 16.81
CA TRP A 10 7.98 3.53 16.69
C TRP A 10 7.13 2.28 16.48
N ASP A 11 5.99 2.21 17.17
CA ASP A 11 5.03 1.12 17.11
C ASP A 11 3.63 1.71 16.87
N PRO A 12 3.16 1.76 15.60
CA PRO A 12 1.87 2.32 15.26
C PRO A 12 0.72 1.46 15.77
N ASN A 13 -0.38 2.12 16.15
CA ASN A 13 -1.62 1.43 16.40
C ASN A 13 -2.24 0.96 15.06
N GLU A 14 -2.41 -0.35 14.90
CA GLU A 14 -2.95 -0.97 13.68
C GLU A 14 -4.34 -0.44 13.29
N HIS A 15 -5.21 -0.16 14.27
CA HIS A 15 -6.53 0.40 14.01
C HIS A 15 -6.44 1.79 13.37
N ILE A 16 -5.52 2.62 13.86
CA ILE A 16 -5.28 3.96 13.29
C ILE A 16 -4.76 3.82 11.85
N ILE A 17 -3.80 2.93 11.59
CA ILE A 17 -3.27 2.71 10.23
C ILE A 17 -4.36 2.28 9.26
N ARG A 18 -5.20 1.34 9.68
CA ARG A 18 -6.33 0.86 8.88
C ARG A 18 -7.31 1.99 8.55
N GLU A 19 -7.61 2.83 9.54
CA GLU A 19 -8.53 3.95 9.37
C GLU A 19 -7.96 5.04 8.44
N LEU A 20 -6.66 5.33 8.53
CA LEU A 20 -6.00 6.19 7.54
C LEU A 20 -6.13 5.62 6.13
N PHE A 21 -5.84 4.34 5.93
CA PHE A 21 -6.00 3.71 4.62
C PHE A 21 -7.45 3.75 4.12
N ARG A 22 -8.44 3.55 5.00
CA ARG A 22 -9.86 3.69 4.66
C ARG A 22 -10.16 5.09 4.13
N ILE A 23 -9.75 6.14 4.85
CA ILE A 23 -9.99 7.53 4.46
C ILE A 23 -9.29 7.86 3.14
N LEU A 24 -8.02 7.45 2.97
CA LEU A 24 -7.26 7.67 1.75
C LEU A 24 -7.90 6.96 0.55
N GLN A 25 -8.33 5.71 0.75
CA GLN A 25 -9.06 4.95 -0.25
C GLN A 25 -10.34 5.66 -0.66
N GLU A 26 -11.20 6.08 0.28
CA GLU A 26 -12.48 6.74 -0.01
C GLU A 26 -12.34 7.97 -0.92
N HIS A 27 -11.27 8.73 -0.73
CA HIS A 27 -10.93 9.92 -1.51
C HIS A 27 -10.11 9.61 -2.77
N GLY A 28 -9.75 8.34 -3.03
CA GLY A 28 -8.83 7.98 -4.12
C GLY A 28 -7.47 8.66 -4.00
N ASN A 29 -7.03 9.00 -2.78
CA ASN A 29 -5.80 9.73 -2.54
C ASN A 29 -4.59 8.80 -2.59
N VAL A 30 -4.17 8.50 -3.83
CA VAL A 30 -3.01 7.66 -4.12
C VAL A 30 -1.71 8.22 -3.54
N GLU A 31 -1.50 9.53 -3.59
CA GLU A 31 -0.27 10.15 -3.10
C GLU A 31 -0.13 9.96 -1.58
N GLY A 32 -1.19 10.22 -0.83
CA GLY A 32 -1.20 9.99 0.63
C GLY A 32 -1.01 8.50 0.97
N ALA A 33 -1.62 7.59 0.21
CA ALA A 33 -1.46 6.15 0.41
C ALA A 33 -0.02 5.67 0.14
N GLU A 34 0.65 6.22 -0.88
CA GLU A 34 2.06 5.93 -1.17
C GLU A 34 2.99 6.47 -0.07
N GLN A 35 2.76 7.71 0.39
CA GLN A 35 3.53 8.29 1.50
C GLN A 35 3.37 7.48 2.80
N LEU A 36 2.15 7.01 3.08
CA LEU A 36 1.88 6.16 4.24
C LEU A 36 2.61 4.81 4.13
N LEU A 37 2.56 4.15 2.97
CA LEU A 37 3.32 2.92 2.72
C LEU A 37 4.83 3.12 2.92
N ILE A 38 5.41 4.20 2.38
CA ILE A 38 6.84 4.51 2.55
C ILE A 38 7.19 4.66 4.03
N THR A 39 6.34 5.36 4.78
CA THR A 39 6.53 5.58 6.23
C THR A 39 6.49 4.27 7.00
N LEU A 40 5.47 3.44 6.76
CA LEU A 40 5.32 2.13 7.41
C LEU A 40 6.46 1.17 7.05
N ARG A 41 6.90 1.17 5.79
CA ARG A 41 8.06 0.37 5.35
C ARG A 41 9.34 0.79 6.07
N ARG A 42 9.62 2.08 6.18
CA ARG A 42 10.79 2.61 6.91
C ARG A 42 10.75 2.24 8.39
N ALA A 43 9.56 2.16 8.97
CA ALA A 43 9.37 1.74 10.36
C ALA A 43 9.36 0.21 10.57
N GLY A 44 9.34 -0.58 9.49
CA GLY A 44 9.29 -2.04 9.54
C GLY A 44 7.90 -2.62 9.81
N HIS A 45 6.84 -1.87 9.50
CA HIS A 45 5.43 -2.23 9.74
C HIS A 45 4.65 -2.44 8.44
N VAL A 46 5.31 -2.92 7.38
CA VAL A 46 4.66 -3.24 6.11
C VAL A 46 4.21 -4.71 6.09
N ASN A 47 3.01 -4.97 5.57
CA ASN A 47 2.46 -6.31 5.39
C ASN A 47 1.57 -6.38 4.14
N THR A 48 1.04 -7.56 3.83
CA THR A 48 0.22 -7.79 2.64
C THR A 48 -1.06 -6.94 2.61
N GLU A 49 -1.72 -6.70 3.75
CA GLU A 49 -2.97 -5.92 3.78
C GLU A 49 -2.74 -4.43 3.49
N ILE A 50 -1.58 -3.88 3.89
CA ILE A 50 -1.18 -2.52 3.51
C ILE A 50 -1.06 -2.40 1.99
N TYR A 51 -0.48 -3.41 1.33
CA TYR A 51 -0.40 -3.44 -0.13
C TYR A 51 -1.77 -3.58 -0.79
N ASN A 52 -2.66 -4.41 -0.24
CA ASN A 52 -4.02 -4.53 -0.74
C ASN A 52 -4.79 -3.20 -0.60
N SER A 53 -4.65 -2.51 0.54
CA SER A 53 -5.24 -1.19 0.76
C SER A 53 -4.73 -0.14 -0.23
N LEU A 54 -3.44 -0.17 -0.56
CA LEU A 54 -2.87 0.68 -1.60
C LEU A 54 -3.49 0.38 -2.97
N LEU A 55 -3.58 -0.91 -3.34
CA LEU A 55 -4.21 -1.32 -4.61
C LEU A 55 -5.67 -0.85 -4.69
N ARG A 56 -6.47 -1.07 -3.65
CA ARG A 56 -7.87 -0.59 -3.60
C ARG A 56 -7.95 0.94 -3.76
N THR A 57 -6.98 1.69 -3.22
CA THR A 57 -6.88 3.15 -3.40
C THR A 57 -6.62 3.53 -4.86
N TYR A 58 -5.71 2.81 -5.54
CA TYR A 58 -5.47 2.98 -6.98
C TYR A 58 -6.72 2.68 -7.81
N ALA A 59 -7.40 1.57 -7.54
CA ALA A 59 -8.67 1.22 -8.19
C ALA A 59 -9.70 2.35 -8.04
N ARG A 60 -9.89 2.84 -6.81
CA ARG A 60 -10.85 3.90 -6.50
C ARG A 60 -10.51 5.22 -7.21
N ALA A 61 -9.23 5.51 -7.41
CA ALA A 61 -8.77 6.68 -8.15
C ALA A 61 -8.81 6.51 -9.68
N GLY A 62 -9.12 5.30 -10.19
CA GLY A 62 -8.99 4.97 -11.62
C GLY A 62 -7.55 5.08 -12.14
N LYS A 63 -6.55 4.96 -11.25
CA LYS A 63 -5.12 5.11 -11.58
C LYS A 63 -4.43 3.76 -11.65
N MET A 64 -3.41 3.67 -12.48
CA MET A 64 -2.58 2.48 -12.56
C MET A 64 -1.60 2.39 -11.39
N PRO A 65 -1.58 1.28 -10.64
CA PRO A 65 -0.57 1.05 -9.62
C PRO A 65 0.81 0.75 -10.24
N LEU A 66 1.87 1.28 -9.62
CA LEU A 66 3.25 0.91 -9.93
C LEU A 66 3.50 -0.55 -9.53
N ILE A 67 4.18 -1.33 -10.37
CA ILE A 67 4.46 -2.78 -10.29
C ILE A 67 4.49 -3.34 -8.85
N VAL A 68 3.31 -3.65 -8.29
CA VAL A 68 3.17 -3.98 -6.86
C VAL A 68 3.80 -5.32 -6.52
N ALA A 69 3.77 -6.28 -7.44
CA ALA A 69 4.41 -7.58 -7.27
C ALA A 69 5.92 -7.46 -7.00
N GLU A 70 6.63 -6.62 -7.76
CA GLU A 70 8.06 -6.38 -7.54
C GLU A 70 8.34 -5.71 -6.20
N ARG A 71 7.47 -4.78 -5.79
CA ARG A 71 7.59 -4.07 -4.51
C ARG A 71 7.37 -5.01 -3.32
N MET A 72 6.36 -5.86 -3.38
CA MET A 72 6.09 -6.87 -2.35
C MET A 72 7.22 -7.89 -2.26
N ASN A 73 7.76 -8.33 -3.40
CA ASN A 73 8.92 -9.23 -3.42
C ASN A 73 10.15 -8.58 -2.76
N LYS A 74 10.43 -7.29 -3.05
CA LYS A 74 11.50 -6.53 -2.37
C LYS A 74 11.29 -6.43 -0.86
N ASP A 75 10.04 -6.34 -0.43
CA ASP A 75 9.66 -6.34 0.99
C ASP A 75 9.56 -7.76 1.60
N LYS A 76 9.87 -8.81 0.83
CA LYS A 76 9.79 -10.23 1.21
C LYS A 76 8.38 -10.67 1.64
N LEU A 77 7.36 -10.06 1.07
CA LEU A 77 5.96 -10.38 1.33
C LEU A 77 5.39 -11.28 0.23
N GLN A 78 4.56 -12.24 0.64
CA GLN A 78 3.82 -13.10 -0.27
C GLN A 78 2.55 -12.40 -0.75
N MET A 79 2.27 -12.54 -2.05
CA MET A 79 1.00 -12.10 -2.62
C MET A 79 -0.12 -13.08 -2.25
N ASN A 80 -1.23 -12.58 -1.73
CA ASN A 80 -2.43 -13.39 -1.52
C ASN A 80 -3.34 -13.36 -2.76
N GLU A 81 -4.45 -14.12 -2.70
CA GLU A 81 -5.41 -14.21 -3.80
C GLU A 81 -5.99 -12.85 -4.19
N GLU A 82 -6.26 -11.99 -3.20
CA GLU A 82 -6.72 -10.62 -3.45
C GLU A 82 -5.67 -9.80 -4.20
N THR A 83 -4.40 -9.85 -3.80
CA THR A 83 -3.33 -9.13 -4.53
C THR A 83 -3.25 -9.62 -5.98
N ARG A 84 -3.36 -10.94 -6.20
CA ARG A 84 -3.34 -11.54 -7.54
C ARG A 84 -4.55 -11.10 -8.37
N TRP A 85 -5.75 -11.16 -7.78
CA TRP A 85 -6.99 -10.73 -8.40
C TRP A 85 -6.93 -9.25 -8.79
N ASN A 86 -6.54 -8.39 -7.85
CA ASN A 86 -6.41 -6.96 -8.08
C ASN A 86 -5.42 -6.71 -9.22
N ASN A 87 -4.22 -7.32 -9.18
CA ASN A 87 -3.25 -7.22 -10.27
C ASN A 87 -3.80 -7.68 -11.63
N GLN A 88 -4.56 -8.77 -11.69
CA GLN A 88 -5.16 -9.28 -12.93
C GLN A 88 -6.32 -8.40 -13.43
N SER A 89 -7.13 -7.86 -12.52
CA SER A 89 -8.22 -6.94 -12.83
C SER A 89 -7.69 -5.62 -13.39
N TYR A 90 -6.53 -5.14 -12.91
CA TYR A 90 -5.86 -3.96 -13.48
C TYR A 90 -5.36 -4.22 -14.89
N VAL A 91 -4.77 -5.38 -15.20
CA VAL A 91 -4.40 -5.76 -16.58
C VAL A 91 -5.61 -5.66 -17.52
N THR A 92 -6.81 -5.97 -17.02
CA THR A 92 -8.04 -5.86 -17.81
C THR A 92 -8.43 -4.40 -18.07
N CYS A 93 -8.27 -3.49 -17.09
CA CYS A 93 -8.45 -2.05 -17.30
C CYS A 93 -7.41 -1.45 -18.28
N LEU A 94 -6.17 -1.97 -18.32
CA LEU A 94 -5.15 -1.58 -19.30
C LEU A 94 -5.55 -1.89 -20.74
N VAL A 95 -6.31 -2.98 -20.93
CA VAL A 95 -6.72 -3.46 -22.25
C VAL A 95 -8.07 -2.89 -22.67
N LYS A 96 -9.00 -2.64 -21.72
CA LYS A 96 -10.39 -2.28 -22.02
C LYS A 96 -10.76 -0.81 -21.75
N GLY A 97 -9.93 -0.04 -21.06
CA GLY A 97 -10.28 1.31 -20.60
C GLY A 97 -11.29 1.30 -19.43
N PRO A 98 -11.50 2.44 -18.74
CA PRO A 98 -12.48 2.52 -17.65
C PRO A 98 -13.90 2.26 -18.19
N PRO A 99 -14.77 1.58 -17.41
CA PRO A 99 -16.16 1.41 -17.81
C PRO A 99 -16.84 2.77 -17.96
N SER A 100 -17.49 2.97 -19.11
CA SER A 100 -18.24 4.15 -19.54
C SER A 100 -19.50 4.38 -18.72
#